data_AF-A0AAF0IJA9-F1
#
_entry.id   AF-A0AAF0IJA9-F1
#
_cell.length_a   1.000
_cell.length_b   1.000
_cell.length_c   1.000
_cell.angle_alpha   90.00
_cell.angle_beta   90.00
_cell.angle_gamma   90.00
#
_symmetry.space_group_name_H-M   'P 1'
#
loop_
_entity.id
_entity.type
_entity.pdbx_description
1 polymer ?
#
loop_
_entity_poly.entity_id
_entity_poly.type
_entity_poly.pdbx_seq_one_letter_code
_entity_poly.pdbx_strand_id
1 'polypeptide(L)'
;MLQDKFHRIVEQAGIDFDPIPRCPGLLRQAGFQDVELTEKVVPIGTWPKDKKLKTRGRYFMAQFLGHALETYTLALFTRTAGWTTDEVYDLIGGVAEEMSTNKMHLYTHLCVFSFLHLDSSDFGCQVLTLRPAPMLLAESRRIEQYTPLIAYLH
;
A
#
# COMPACT_ATOMS: atom_id res chain seq x y z
N MET A 1 -21.09 6.95 10.06
CA MET A 1 -21.79 7.00 8.75
C MET A 1 -20.87 6.73 7.56
N LEU A 2 -19.76 7.48 7.34
CA LEU A 2 -18.80 7.16 6.27
C LEU A 2 -17.96 5.90 6.56
N GLN A 3 -17.49 5.76 7.79
CA GLN A 3 -16.74 4.57 8.23
C GLN A 3 -17.55 3.28 8.06
N ASP A 4 -18.83 3.28 8.43
CA ASP A 4 -19.70 2.10 8.28
C ASP A 4 -19.93 1.74 6.80
N LYS A 5 -19.98 2.76 5.92
CA LYS A 5 -20.11 2.58 4.48
C LYS A 5 -18.83 1.99 3.89
N PHE A 6 -17.66 2.46 4.34
CA PHE A 6 -16.36 1.93 3.92
C PHE A 6 -16.21 0.45 4.29
N HIS A 7 -16.47 0.06 5.54
CA HIS A 7 -16.34 -1.34 5.98
C HIS A 7 -17.21 -2.28 5.15
N ARG A 8 -18.46 -1.90 4.85
CA ARG A 8 -19.36 -2.70 3.99
C ARG A 8 -18.82 -2.85 2.57
N ILE A 9 -18.27 -1.77 1.99
CA ILE A 9 -17.71 -1.81 0.64
C ILE A 9 -16.46 -2.70 0.62
N VAL A 10 -15.62 -2.63 1.64
CA VAL A 10 -14.44 -3.49 1.79
C VAL A 10 -14.82 -4.96 1.88
N GLU A 11 -15.82 -5.30 2.70
CA GLU A 11 -16.35 -6.66 2.81
C GLU A 11 -16.89 -7.17 1.47
N GLN A 12 -17.66 -6.32 0.75
CA GLN A 12 -18.18 -6.66 -0.57
C GLN A 12 -17.09 -6.86 -1.62
N ALA A 13 -15.98 -6.12 -1.51
CA ALA A 13 -14.85 -6.24 -2.43
C ALA A 13 -14.05 -7.53 -2.20
N GLY A 14 -14.20 -8.18 -1.04
CA GLY A 14 -13.37 -9.32 -0.63
C GLY A 14 -11.88 -8.95 -0.49
N ILE A 15 -11.57 -7.67 -0.31
CA ILE A 15 -10.21 -7.16 -0.21
C ILE A 15 -9.81 -7.16 1.27
N ASP A 16 -8.71 -7.83 1.59
CA ASP A 16 -8.06 -7.66 2.89
C ASP A 16 -7.25 -6.36 2.90
N PHE A 17 -7.64 -5.42 3.75
CA PHE A 17 -6.96 -4.13 3.91
C PHE A 17 -5.78 -4.17 4.89
N ASP A 18 -5.61 -5.28 5.63
CA ASP A 18 -4.44 -5.48 6.50
C ASP A 18 -3.77 -6.84 6.23
N PRO A 19 -3.14 -7.01 5.06
CA PRO A 19 -2.47 -8.27 4.72
C PRO A 19 -1.15 -8.47 5.49
N ILE A 20 -0.61 -7.42 6.10
CA ILE A 20 0.73 -7.38 6.68
C ILE A 20 0.99 -8.51 7.69
N PRO A 21 0.09 -8.84 8.64
CA PRO A 21 0.33 -9.92 9.60
C PRO A 21 0.49 -11.29 8.94
N ARG A 22 -0.07 -11.50 7.75
CA ARG A 22 -0.04 -12.77 7.01
C ARG A 22 1.16 -12.86 6.07
N CYS A 23 1.68 -11.72 5.61
CA CYS A 23 2.80 -11.64 4.67
C CYS A 23 4.04 -12.46 5.08
N PRO A 24 4.52 -12.46 6.35
CA PRO A 24 5.67 -13.27 6.73
C PRO A 24 5.47 -14.77 6.50
N GLY A 25 4.26 -15.28 6.78
CA GLY A 25 3.91 -16.68 6.56
C GLY A 25 3.88 -17.02 5.07
N LEU A 26 3.30 -16.14 4.25
CA LEU A 26 3.24 -16.31 2.80
C LEU A 26 4.63 -16.28 2.15
N LEU A 27 5.52 -15.41 2.62
CA LEU A 27 6.91 -15.35 2.15
C LEU A 27 7.65 -16.64 2.52
N ARG A 28 7.50 -17.15 3.75
CA ARG A 28 8.13 -18.43 4.14
C ARG A 28 7.60 -19.59 3.29
N GLN A 29 6.29 -19.65 3.03
CA GLN A 29 5.69 -20.66 2.16
C GLN A 29 6.20 -20.59 0.71
N ALA A 30 6.59 -19.40 0.25
CA ALA A 30 7.18 -19.19 -1.07
C ALA A 30 8.69 -19.50 -1.13
N GLY A 31 9.31 -20.00 -0.04
CA GLY A 31 10.71 -20.41 0.00
C GLY A 31 11.69 -19.32 0.47
N PHE A 32 11.19 -18.18 0.95
CA PHE A 32 12.05 -17.14 1.54
C PHE A 32 12.48 -17.54 2.96
N GLN A 33 13.78 -17.52 3.21
CA GLN A 33 14.36 -17.80 4.53
C GLN A 33 14.68 -16.50 5.28
N ASP A 34 14.69 -16.60 6.62
CA ASP A 34 14.97 -15.49 7.54
C ASP A 34 14.13 -14.24 7.27
N VAL A 35 12.81 -14.44 7.08
CA VAL A 35 11.86 -13.34 6.87
C VAL A 35 11.68 -12.55 8.18
N GLU A 36 12.18 -11.32 8.17
CA GLU A 36 12.00 -10.33 9.23
C GLU A 36 11.09 -9.19 8.76
N LEU A 37 10.11 -8.83 9.59
CA LEU A 37 9.24 -7.67 9.38
C LEU A 37 9.76 -6.52 10.25
N THR A 38 10.17 -5.43 9.61
CA THR A 38 10.47 -4.16 10.29
C THR A 38 9.35 -3.17 10.04
N GLU A 39 8.72 -2.70 11.10
CA GLU A 39 7.71 -1.64 11.04
C GLU A 39 8.32 -0.27 11.33
N LYS A 40 7.98 0.72 10.50
CA LYS A 40 8.37 2.12 10.69
C LYS A 40 7.14 3.01 10.69
N VAL A 41 6.97 3.79 11.76
CA VAL A 41 5.89 4.77 11.85
C VAL A 41 6.12 5.90 10.84
N VAL A 42 5.13 6.14 9.98
CA VAL A 42 5.10 7.22 9.01
C VAL A 42 3.92 8.14 9.34
N PRO A 43 4.18 9.38 9.79
CA PRO A 43 3.12 10.35 10.01
C PRO A 43 2.49 10.75 8.68
N ILE A 44 1.22 11.11 8.70
CA ILE A 44 0.54 11.67 7.54
C ILE A 44 0.48 13.19 7.76
N GLY A 45 1.36 13.92 7.07
CA GLY A 45 1.47 15.38 7.19
C GLY A 45 2.70 15.89 7.95
N THR A 46 2.67 17.17 8.31
CA THR A 46 3.85 17.91 8.81
C THR A 46 3.73 18.36 10.27
N TRP A 47 2.70 17.87 10.96
CA TRP A 47 2.44 18.13 12.37
C TRP A 47 3.49 17.56 13.38
N PRO A 48 4.31 16.51 13.08
CA PRO A 48 5.33 16.04 14.03
C PRO A 48 6.37 17.12 14.38
N LYS A 49 6.82 17.15 15.65
CA LYS A 49 7.90 18.05 16.09
C LYS A 49 9.27 17.61 15.59
N ASP A 50 9.52 16.30 15.53
CA ASP A 50 10.78 15.74 15.04
C ASP A 50 10.99 16.07 13.56
N LYS A 51 12.19 16.59 13.22
CA LYS A 51 12.52 17.03 11.86
C LYS A 51 12.52 15.88 10.85
N LYS A 52 13.01 14.70 11.22
CA LYS A 52 13.04 13.52 10.33
C LYS A 52 11.63 13.00 10.09
N LEU A 53 10.81 12.90 11.14
CA LEU A 53 9.41 12.47 11.02
C LEU A 53 8.60 13.45 10.16
N LYS A 54 8.79 14.74 10.36
CA LYS A 54 8.12 15.79 9.57
C LYS A 54 8.48 15.68 8.08
N THR A 55 9.75 15.46 7.75
CA THR A 55 10.18 15.26 6.37
C THR A 55 9.54 14.01 5.76
N ARG A 56 9.54 12.87 6.47
CA ARG A 56 8.88 11.66 5.99
C ARG A 56 7.39 11.89 5.75
N GLY A 57 6.69 12.52 6.69
CA GLY A 57 5.26 12.75 6.56
C GLY A 57 4.89 13.75 5.47
N ARG A 58 5.76 14.73 5.18
CA ARG A 58 5.60 15.62 4.02
C ARG A 58 5.62 14.84 2.71
N TYR A 59 6.63 13.99 2.51
CA TYR A 59 6.74 13.21 1.28
C TYR A 59 5.61 12.18 1.15
N PHE A 60 5.27 11.51 2.25
CA PHE A 60 4.15 10.58 2.26
C PHE A 60 2.83 11.28 1.93
N MET A 61 2.56 12.45 2.51
CA MET A 61 1.34 13.20 2.22
C MET A 61 1.28 13.70 0.78
N ALA A 62 2.41 14.14 0.21
CA ALA A 62 2.48 14.52 -1.20
C ALA A 62 2.18 13.34 -2.14
N GLN A 63 2.79 12.17 -1.88
CA GLN A 63 2.50 10.95 -2.62
C GLN A 63 1.03 10.52 -2.46
N PHE A 64 0.50 10.61 -1.24
CA PHE A 64 -0.84 10.16 -0.92
C PHE A 64 -1.90 11.01 -1.61
N LEU A 65 -1.85 12.34 -1.44
CA LEU A 65 -2.81 13.27 -2.03
C LEU A 65 -2.66 13.39 -3.55
N GLY A 66 -1.44 13.27 -4.08
CA GLY A 66 -1.19 13.44 -5.52
C GLY A 66 -1.54 12.23 -6.37
N HIS A 67 -1.61 11.02 -5.81
CA HIS A 67 -1.80 9.79 -6.59
C HIS A 67 -2.63 8.73 -5.88
N ALA A 68 -2.24 8.37 -4.65
CA ALA A 68 -2.79 7.20 -3.98
C ALA A 68 -4.28 7.36 -3.68
N LEU A 69 -4.67 8.49 -3.09
CA LEU A 69 -6.03 8.75 -2.63
C LEU A 69 -7.04 8.59 -3.76
N GLU A 70 -6.78 9.22 -4.91
CA GLU A 70 -7.66 9.13 -6.07
C GLU A 70 -7.69 7.71 -6.65
N THR A 71 -6.53 7.13 -6.92
CA THR A 71 -6.43 5.83 -7.60
C THR A 71 -7.12 4.72 -6.81
N TYR A 72 -6.86 4.64 -5.50
CA TYR A 72 -7.44 3.60 -4.65
C TYR A 72 -8.93 3.82 -4.41
N THR A 73 -9.35 5.07 -4.19
CA THR A 73 -10.76 5.38 -3.93
C THR A 73 -11.60 5.14 -5.19
N LEU A 74 -11.16 5.60 -6.37
CA LEU A 74 -11.85 5.30 -7.62
C LEU A 74 -11.94 3.79 -7.86
N ALA A 75 -10.84 3.06 -7.74
CA ALA A 75 -10.84 1.62 -7.97
C ALA A 75 -11.77 0.86 -7.03
N LEU A 76 -11.83 1.23 -5.75
CA LEU A 76 -12.67 0.56 -4.76
C LEU A 76 -14.15 0.88 -4.95
N PHE A 77 -14.48 2.18 -5.05
CA PHE A 77 -15.88 2.64 -5.00
C PHE A 77 -16.60 2.46 -6.33
N THR A 78 -15.93 2.63 -7.47
CA THR A 78 -16.59 2.45 -8.78
C THR A 78 -16.80 0.97 -9.11
N ARG A 79 -15.85 0.09 -8.77
CA ARG A 79 -15.93 -1.35 -9.11
C ARG A 79 -16.80 -2.15 -8.16
N THR A 80 -16.81 -1.78 -6.88
CA THR A 80 -17.49 -2.56 -5.83
C THR A 80 -18.82 -1.96 -5.43
N ALA A 81 -18.85 -0.64 -5.23
CA ALA A 81 -20.01 0.04 -4.66
C ALA A 81 -20.93 0.67 -5.73
N GLY A 82 -20.51 0.65 -7.00
CA GLY A 82 -21.27 1.21 -8.13
C GLY A 82 -21.42 2.73 -8.09
N TRP A 83 -20.54 3.44 -7.37
CA TRP A 83 -20.60 4.90 -7.31
C TRP A 83 -20.21 5.51 -8.66
N THR A 84 -20.80 6.66 -8.96
CA THR A 84 -20.37 7.47 -10.09
C THR A 84 -18.99 8.07 -9.82
N THR A 85 -18.25 8.39 -10.87
CA THR A 85 -16.94 9.06 -10.73
C THR A 85 -17.06 10.38 -9.99
N ASP A 86 -18.14 11.12 -10.22
CA ASP A 86 -18.36 12.45 -9.64
C ASP A 86 -18.55 12.36 -8.12
N GLU A 87 -19.38 11.41 -7.64
CA GLU A 87 -19.54 11.16 -6.19
C GLU A 87 -18.21 10.77 -5.51
N VAL A 88 -17.32 10.07 -6.22
CA VAL A 88 -16.01 9.70 -5.70
C VAL A 88 -15.07 10.91 -5.65
N TYR A 89 -15.09 11.77 -6.67
CA TYR A 89 -14.29 13.00 -6.66
C TYR A 89 -14.74 13.98 -5.58
N ASP A 90 -16.04 14.10 -5.31
CA ASP A 90 -16.56 14.90 -4.19
C ASP A 90 -16.03 14.37 -2.85
N LEU A 91 -16.01 13.04 -2.67
CA LEU A 91 -15.45 12.40 -1.48
C LEU A 91 -13.93 12.67 -1.36
N ILE A 92 -13.17 12.49 -2.44
CA ILE A 92 -11.73 12.75 -2.48
C ILE A 92 -11.42 14.21 -2.13
N GLY A 93 -12.21 15.15 -2.64
CA GLY A 93 -12.06 16.58 -2.37
C GLY A 93 -12.19 16.89 -0.88
N GLY A 94 -13.24 16.38 -0.23
CA GLY A 94 -13.45 16.57 1.20
C GLY A 94 -12.32 15.97 2.05
N VAL A 95 -11.86 14.75 1.71
CA VAL A 95 -10.74 14.12 2.42
C VAL A 95 -9.44 14.91 2.22
N ALA A 96 -9.16 15.37 1.01
CA ALA A 96 -7.96 16.15 0.72
C ALA A 96 -7.95 17.48 1.48
N GLU A 97 -9.10 18.16 1.56
CA GLU A 97 -9.25 19.39 2.35
C GLU A 97 -8.98 19.12 3.84
N GLU A 98 -9.63 18.13 4.43
CA GLU A 98 -9.43 17.79 5.85
C GLU A 98 -7.98 17.44 6.17
N MET A 99 -7.33 16.65 5.32
CA MET A 99 -5.93 16.26 5.48
C MET A 99 -4.98 17.45 5.37
N SER A 100 -5.28 18.41 4.49
CA SER A 100 -4.45 19.61 4.31
C SER A 100 -4.40 20.50 5.55
N THR A 101 -5.43 20.44 6.41
CA THR A 101 -5.50 21.26 7.63
C THR A 101 -4.50 20.87 8.71
N ASN A 102 -3.86 19.68 8.61
CA ASN A 102 -3.01 19.09 9.66
C ASN A 102 -3.66 19.01 11.06
N LYS A 103 -4.99 19.20 11.18
CA LYS A 103 -5.71 19.10 12.47
C LYS A 103 -5.79 17.66 12.97
N MET A 104 -5.70 16.70 12.06
CA MET A 104 -5.67 15.28 12.37
C MET A 104 -4.23 14.78 12.43
N HIS A 105 -3.83 14.26 13.58
CA HIS A 105 -2.48 13.70 13.79
C HIS A 105 -2.47 12.20 13.48
N LEU A 106 -2.66 11.86 12.21
CA LEU A 106 -2.69 10.47 11.73
C LEU A 106 -1.29 9.92 11.47
N TYR A 107 -1.15 8.61 11.64
CA TYR A 107 0.04 7.84 11.32
C TYR A 107 -0.33 6.54 10.63
N THR A 108 0.58 6.02 9.82
CA THR A 108 0.52 4.68 9.23
C THR A 108 1.83 3.93 9.49
N HIS A 109 1.82 2.61 9.31
CA HIS A 109 2.98 1.76 9.48
C HIS A 109 3.54 1.37 8.10
N LEU A 110 4.75 1.83 7.79
CA LEU A 110 5.50 1.33 6.65
C LEU A 110 6.18 0.03 7.06
N CYS A 111 5.76 -1.06 6.44
CA CYS A 111 6.26 -2.40 6.68
C CYS A 111 7.34 -2.74 5.65
N VAL A 112 8.53 -3.12 6.12
CA VAL A 112 9.64 -3.54 5.27
C VAL A 112 9.95 -5.00 5.61
N PHE A 113 9.90 -5.87 4.61
CA PHE A 113 10.28 -7.27 4.73
C PHE A 113 11.71 -7.45 4.25
N SER A 114 12.59 -7.95 5.11
CA SER A 114 13.95 -8.38 4.76
C SER A 114 14.02 -9.90 4.81
N PHE A 115 14.76 -10.49 3.85
CA PHE A 115 15.03 -11.92 3.76
C PHE A 115 16.46 -12.11 3.24
N LEU A 116 17.17 -13.11 3.77
CA LEU A 116 18.60 -13.30 3.52
C LEU A 116 18.89 -14.21 2.33
N HIS A 117 17.99 -15.13 2.00
CA HIS A 117 18.18 -16.10 0.93
C HIS A 117 16.84 -16.60 0.37
N LEU A 118 16.81 -16.87 -0.93
CA LEU A 118 15.74 -17.65 -1.57
C LEU A 118 16.34 -19.02 -1.87
N ASP A 119 15.90 -20.04 -1.15
CA ASP A 119 16.48 -21.38 -1.30
C ASP A 119 16.00 -22.00 -2.62
N SER A 120 16.88 -22.00 -3.61
CA SER A 120 16.58 -22.51 -4.95
C SER A 120 16.39 -24.05 -4.99
N SER A 121 16.64 -24.75 -3.89
CA SER A 121 16.63 -26.21 -3.81
C SER A 121 15.23 -26.85 -3.83
N ASP A 122 14.16 -26.07 -3.59
CA ASP A 122 12.76 -26.49 -3.79
C ASP A 122 12.27 -26.29 -5.24
N PHE A 123 13.05 -25.61 -6.09
CA PHE A 123 12.73 -25.50 -7.52
C PHE A 123 13.25 -26.75 -8.25
N GLY A 124 12.43 -27.80 -8.24
CA GLY A 124 12.58 -28.94 -9.13
C GLY A 124 12.85 -28.46 -10.57
N CYS A 125 14.05 -28.74 -11.04
CA CYS A 125 14.63 -28.30 -12.30
C CYS A 125 13.65 -28.31 -13.48
N GLN A 126 13.19 -27.12 -13.87
CA GLN A 126 13.24 -26.70 -15.27
C GLN A 126 13.83 -25.29 -15.26
N VAL A 127 14.75 -25.03 -16.18
CA VAL A 127 15.26 -23.69 -16.50
C VAL A 127 14.06 -22.78 -16.82
N LEU A 128 13.52 -22.15 -15.80
CA LEU A 128 12.51 -21.13 -15.90
C LEU A 128 13.27 -19.81 -15.93
N THR A 129 13.50 -19.33 -17.15
CA THR A 129 13.31 -17.90 -17.44
C THR A 129 12.26 -17.37 -16.48
N LEU A 130 12.56 -16.30 -15.73
CA LEU A 130 11.65 -15.61 -14.82
C LEU A 130 10.29 -15.38 -15.50
N ARG A 131 9.42 -16.39 -15.46
CA ARG A 131 8.00 -16.28 -15.75
C ARG A 131 7.41 -16.12 -14.37
N PRO A 132 6.93 -14.90 -14.03
CA PRO A 132 6.35 -14.71 -12.73
C PRO A 132 5.15 -15.63 -12.62
N ALA A 133 4.98 -16.24 -11.44
CA ALA A 133 3.81 -17.05 -11.12
C ALA A 133 2.54 -16.28 -11.54
N PRO A 134 1.48 -16.96 -12.06
CA PRO A 134 0.29 -16.28 -12.59
C PRO A 134 -0.38 -15.31 -11.60
N MET A 135 -0.22 -15.53 -10.28
CA MET A 135 -0.69 -14.59 -9.26
C MET A 135 0.09 -13.27 -9.24
N LEU A 136 1.41 -13.31 -9.43
CA LEU A 136 2.25 -12.11 -9.39
C LEU A 136 2.24 -11.33 -10.71
N LEU A 137 1.87 -11.93 -11.85
CA LEU A 137 1.75 -11.21 -13.15
C LEU A 137 0.54 -10.25 -13.22
N ALA A 138 -0.48 -10.47 -12.39
CA ALA A 138 -1.63 -9.57 -12.31
C ALA A 138 -1.31 -8.30 -11.51
N GLU A 139 -0.35 -8.38 -10.58
CA GLU A 139 0.09 -7.29 -9.72
C GLU A 139 1.39 -6.62 -10.21
N SER A 140 2.30 -7.35 -10.86
CA SER A 140 3.58 -6.83 -11.34
C SER A 140 3.42 -5.79 -12.45
N ARG A 141 2.41 -5.94 -13.33
CA ARG A 141 2.07 -4.92 -14.34
C ARG A 141 1.56 -3.61 -13.73
N ARG A 142 1.12 -3.63 -12.47
CA ARG A 142 0.73 -2.43 -11.71
C ARG A 142 1.90 -1.84 -10.91
N ILE A 143 2.85 -2.66 -10.47
CA ILE A 143 3.99 -2.23 -9.65
C ILE A 143 5.12 -1.62 -10.51
N GLU A 144 5.30 -2.06 -11.76
CA GLU A 144 6.32 -1.50 -12.67
C GLU A 144 6.15 0.00 -12.95
N GLN A 145 4.96 0.57 -12.77
CA GLN A 145 4.73 2.01 -12.89
C GLN A 145 5.21 2.82 -11.67
N TYR A 146 5.48 2.18 -10.53
CA TYR A 146 5.88 2.85 -9.28
C TYR A 146 7.36 2.64 -8.90
N THR A 147 8.09 1.79 -9.63
CA THR A 147 9.52 1.50 -9.40
C THR A 147 10.48 2.71 -9.48
N PRO A 148 10.25 3.82 -10.21
CA PRO A 148 11.21 4.92 -10.19
C PRO A 148 11.26 5.70 -8.86
N LEU A 149 10.31 5.52 -7.93
CA LEU A 149 10.28 6.26 -6.66
C LEU A 149 11.11 5.63 -5.53
N ILE A 150 11.40 4.32 -5.59
CA ILE A 150 12.17 3.63 -4.53
C ILE A 150 13.67 3.95 -4.63
N ALA A 151 14.16 4.33 -5.81
CA ALA A 151 15.56 4.68 -6.03
C ALA A 151 15.98 6.06 -5.47
N TYR A 152 15.02 6.90 -5.04
CA TYR A 152 15.31 8.26 -4.55
C TYR A 152 15.48 8.39 -3.02
N LEU A 153 15.50 7.28 -2.28
CA LEU A 153 15.64 7.28 -0.81
C LEU A 153 17.00 6.76 -0.29
N HIS A 154 18.05 6.79 -1.13
CA HIS A 154 19.44 6.57 -0.71
C HIS A 154 20.24 7.87 -0.69
#